data_AF-A0A963D9K7-F1
#
_entry.id   AF-A0A963D9K7-F1
#
_cell.length_a   1.000
_cell.length_b   1.000
_cell.length_c   1.000
_cell.angle_alpha   90.00
_cell.angle_beta   90.00
_cell.angle_gamma   90.00
#
_symmetry.space_group_name_H-M   'P 1'
#
loop_
_entity.id
_entity.type
_entity.pdbx_description
1 polymer ?
#
loop_
_entity_poly.entity_id
_entity_poly.type
_entity_poly.pdbx_seq_one_letter_code
_entity_poly.pdbx_strand_id
1 'polypeptide(L)' 'KVSNDVVYTLVKAVFENFDDFKKLHPAFANLEPKDMIKAGLSAPLHDGAVKYYKEKGWM' A
#
# COMPACT_ATOMS: atom_id res chain seq x y z
N LYS A 1 -2.51 -12.33 14.94
CA LYS A 1 -1.62 -11.33 14.29
C LYS A 1 -1.15 -11.92 12.97
N VAL A 2 -1.18 -11.16 11.87
CA VAL A 2 -0.62 -11.59 10.58
C VAL A 2 0.89 -11.34 10.60
N SER A 3 1.69 -12.10 9.85
CA SER A 3 3.15 -11.92 9.83
C SER A 3 3.57 -10.71 8.98
N ASN A 4 4.73 -10.14 9.30
CA ASN A 4 5.29 -9.00 8.58
C ASN A 4 5.55 -9.33 7.10
N ASP A 5 6.06 -10.53 6.82
CA ASP A 5 6.38 -10.94 5.45
C ASP A 5 5.14 -11.08 4.57
N VAL A 6 4.02 -11.55 5.14
CA VAL A 6 2.74 -11.66 4.41
C VAL A 6 2.23 -10.26 4.05
N VAL A 7 2.22 -9.33 5.02
CA VAL A 7 1.75 -7.96 4.75
C VAL A 7 2.69 -7.22 3.81
N TYR A 8 4.01 -7.38 3.96
CA TYR A 8 5.00 -6.80 3.04
C TYR A 8 4.76 -7.29 1.61
N THR A 9 4.62 -8.61 1.42
CA THR A 9 4.39 -9.21 0.11
C THR A 9 3.08 -8.73 -0.51
N LEU A 10 2.01 -8.64 0.28
CA LEU A 10 0.71 -8.16 -0.18
C LEU A 10 0.79 -6.71 -0.65
N VAL A 11 1.34 -5.81 0.17
CA VAL A 11 1.47 -4.40 -0.16
C VAL A 11 2.35 -4.23 -1.39
N LYS A 12 3.49 -4.94 -1.44
CA LYS A 12 4.38 -4.94 -2.60
C LYS A 12 3.64 -5.34 -3.88
N ALA A 13 2.87 -6.42 -3.85
CA ALA A 13 2.12 -6.89 -5.01
C ALA A 13 1.11 -5.85 -5.52
N VAL A 14 0.43 -5.13 -4.63
CA VAL A 14 -0.51 -4.06 -5.01
C VAL A 14 0.21 -2.91 -5.71
N PHE A 15 1.29 -2.40 -5.10
CA PHE A 15 1.98 -1.20 -5.60
C PHE A 15 2.91 -1.48 -6.80
N GLU A 16 3.44 -2.69 -6.96
CA GLU A 16 4.22 -3.05 -8.16
C GLU A 16 3.36 -3.29 -9.39
N ASN A 17 2.07 -3.60 -9.20
CA ASN A 17 1.10 -3.78 -10.28
C ASN A 17 0.06 -2.66 -10.28
N PHE A 18 0.44 -1.45 -9.86
CA PHE A 18 -0.52 -0.40 -9.53
C PHE A 18 -1.38 0.04 -10.71
N ASP A 19 -0.81 0.11 -11.91
CA ASP A 19 -1.57 0.46 -13.13
C ASP A 19 -2.66 -0.57 -13.45
N ASP A 20 -2.39 -1.86 -13.23
CA ASP A 20 -3.39 -2.91 -13.40
C ASP A 20 -4.39 -2.92 -12.25
N PHE A 21 -3.93 -2.67 -11.02
CA PHE A 21 -4.80 -2.51 -9.87
C PHE A 21 -5.84 -1.39 -10.10
N LYS A 22 -5.43 -0.24 -10.65
CA LYS A 22 -6.33 0.87 -10.97
C LYS A 22 -7.41 0.51 -12.00
N LYS A 23 -7.17 -0.49 -12.85
CA LYS A 23 -8.16 -0.97 -13.84
C LYS A 23 -9.23 -1.86 -13.23
N LEU A 24 -9.02 -2.41 -12.03
CA LEU A 24 -9.97 -3.34 -11.42
C LEU A 24 -11.31 -2.70 -11.04
N HIS A 25 -11.34 -1.39 -10.79
CA HIS A 25 -12.57 -0.68 -10.47
C HIS A 25 -12.45 0.83 -10.78
N PRO A 26 -13.50 1.50 -11.34
CA PRO A 26 -13.44 2.94 -11.65
C PRO A 26 -13.08 3.84 -10.46
N ALA A 27 -13.47 3.45 -9.24
CA ALA A 27 -13.14 4.19 -8.02
C ALA A 27 -11.62 4.29 -7.75
N PHE A 28 -10.81 3.41 -8.34
CA PHE A 28 -9.36 3.41 -8.16
C PHE A 28 -8.63 4.34 -9.14
N ALA A 29 -9.32 4.93 -10.12
CA ALA A 29 -8.72 5.73 -11.19
C ALA A 29 -7.88 6.92 -10.69
N ASN A 30 -8.24 7.49 -9.53
CA ASN A 30 -7.57 8.66 -8.96
C ASN A 30 -6.71 8.33 -7.73
N LEU A 31 -6.43 7.04 -7.48
CA LEU A 31 -5.54 6.66 -6.39
C LEU A 31 -4.10 7.08 -6.72
N GLU A 32 -3.47 7.71 -5.73
CA GLU A 32 -2.07 8.11 -5.72
C GLU A 32 -1.37 7.44 -4.53
N PRO A 33 -0.25 6.70 -4.74
CA PRO A 33 0.38 5.93 -3.68
C PRO A 33 0.77 6.75 -2.45
N LYS A 34 1.21 7.99 -2.64
CA LYS A 34 1.61 8.87 -1.53
C LYS A 34 0.45 9.26 -0.61
N ASP A 35 -0.76 9.34 -1.16
CA ASP A 35 -1.97 9.68 -0.41
C ASP A 35 -2.54 8.43 0.28
N MET A 36 -2.52 7.28 -0.42
CA MET A 36 -3.01 6.00 0.10
C MET A 36 -2.37 5.58 1.42
N ILE A 37 -1.11 5.95 1.67
CA ILE A 37 -0.40 5.53 2.90
C ILE A 37 -0.62 6.47 4.09
N LYS A 38 -1.28 7.62 3.90
CA LYS A 38 -1.45 8.66 4.92
C LYS A 38 -2.90 9.00 5.21
N ALA A 39 -3.77 8.95 4.20
CA ALA A 39 -5.15 9.39 4.32
C ALA A 39 -5.99 8.40 5.14
N GLY A 40 -6.77 8.92 6.09
CA GLY A 40 -7.83 8.16 6.77
C GLY A 40 -7.36 7.06 7.73
N LEU A 41 -6.13 7.12 8.23
CA LEU A 41 -5.63 6.15 9.21
C LEU A 41 -6.31 6.33 10.57
N SER A 42 -7.19 5.40 10.94
CA SER A 42 -7.80 5.30 12.27
C SER A 42 -7.04 4.38 13.23
N ALA A 43 -6.03 3.68 12.72
CA ALA A 43 -5.18 2.75 13.45
C ALA A 43 -3.73 2.80 12.92
N PRO A 44 -2.74 2.33 13.71
CA PRO A 44 -1.35 2.26 13.26
C PRO A 44 -1.16 1.36 12.04
N LEU A 45 -0.21 1.72 11.18
CA LEU A 45 0.21 0.87 10.06
C LEU A 45 0.91 -0.39 10.56
N HIS A 46 0.72 -1.49 9.84
CA HIS A 46 1.43 -2.73 10.11
C HIS A 46 2.91 -2.63 9.71
N ASP A 47 3.82 -3.20 10.50
CA ASP A 47 5.29 -3.08 10.29
C ASP A 47 5.73 -3.54 8.89
N GLY A 48 5.13 -4.62 8.38
CA GLY A 48 5.36 -5.10 7.01
C GLY A 48 5.03 -4.06 5.92
N ALA A 49 3.96 -3.28 6.09
CA ALA A 49 3.62 -2.20 5.16
C ALA A 49 4.58 -1.02 5.31
N VAL A 50 4.89 -0.63 6.56
CA VAL A 50 5.84 0.45 6.86
C VAL A 50 7.20 0.19 6.22
N LYS A 51 7.70 -1.05 6.26
CA LYS A 51 8.95 -1.45 5.60
C LYS A 51 8.92 -1.11 4.11
N TYR A 52 7.90 -1.55 3.39
CA TYR A 52 7.78 -1.30 1.95
C TYR A 52 7.69 0.20 1.61
N TYR A 53 6.90 0.95 2.38
CA TYR A 53 6.72 2.39 2.15
C TYR A 53 8.01 3.19 2.36
N LYS A 54 8.85 2.80 3.34
CA LYS A 54 10.19 3.39 3.54
C LYS A 54 11.14 3.05 2.39
N GLU A 55 11.13 1.81 1.90
CA GLU A 55 11.94 1.40 0.73
C GLU A 55 11.58 2.21 -0.53
N LYS A 56 10.32 2.62 -0.68
CA LYS A 56 9.86 3.49 -1.77
C LYS A 56 10.08 4.99 -1.51
N GLY A 57 10.58 5.38 -0.35
CA GLY A 57 10.79 6.78 0.03
C GLY A 57 9.49 7.57 0.23
N TRP A 58 8.38 6.89 0.52
CA TRP A 58 7.10 7.54 0.82
C TRP A 58 6.94 7.89 2.30
N MET A 59 7.81 7.31 3.14
CA MET A 59 7.94 7.53 4.58
C MET A 59 9.40 7.70 4.99
#